data_AF-A0A3M8KAC8-F1
#
_entry.id   AF-A0A3M8KAC8-F1
#
_cell.length_a   1.000
_cell.length_b   1.000
_cell.length_c   1.000
_cell.angle_alpha   90.00
_cell.angle_beta   90.00
_cell.angle_gamma   90.00
#
_symmetry.space_group_name_H-M   'P 1'
#
loop_
_entity.id
_entity.type
_entity.pdbx_description
1 polymer ?
#
loop_
_entity_poly.entity_id
_entity_poly.type
_entity_poly.pdbx_seq_one_letter_code
_entity_poly.pdbx_strand_id
1 'polypeptide(L)' 'MSDATSHENAQLSGINVNLPIVDVSGAPLPTASTLRGRRCVLIQLGKFIVSNLRLALMVFGGKKH' A
#
# COMPACT_ATOMS: atom_id res chain seq x y z
N MET A 1 -41.61 11.74 -10.49
CA MET A 1 -40.97 10.41 -10.33
C MET A 1 -40.40 10.04 -11.70
N SER A 2 -39.19 9.46 -11.73
CA SER A 2 -38.31 9.19 -12.90
C SER A 2 -37.50 10.42 -13.35
N ASP A 3 -36.18 10.46 -13.43
CA ASP A 3 -35.11 9.45 -13.34
C ASP A 3 -33.87 10.10 -12.71
N ALA A 4 -33.27 9.44 -11.72
CA ALA A 4 -32.09 9.90 -10.99
C ALA A 4 -30.87 9.04 -11.33
N THR A 5 -30.54 8.89 -12.62
CA THR A 5 -29.48 7.94 -13.06
C THR A 5 -28.83 8.35 -14.40
N SER A 6 -28.26 9.55 -14.52
CA SER A 6 -27.55 9.91 -15.78
C SER A 6 -26.22 10.64 -15.67
N HIS A 7 -25.57 10.71 -14.50
CA HIS A 7 -24.22 11.27 -14.40
C HIS A 7 -23.25 10.43 -13.57
N GLU A 8 -23.31 9.10 -13.68
CA GLU A 8 -22.29 8.21 -13.11
C GLU A 8 -21.57 7.45 -14.23
N ASN A 9 -20.95 8.16 -15.18
CA ASN A 9 -20.03 7.53 -16.15
C ASN A 9 -19.00 8.56 -16.65
N ALA A 10 -18.27 9.19 -15.73
CA ALA A 10 -16.99 9.80 -16.08
C ALA A 10 -15.96 8.66 -16.21
N GLN A 11 -15.79 8.17 -17.44
CA GLN A 11 -14.72 7.24 -17.80
C GLN A 11 -13.37 7.76 -17.32
N LEU A 12 -12.69 7.01 -16.44
CA LEU A 12 -11.27 7.14 -16.14
C LEU A 12 -10.47 6.53 -17.32
N SER A 13 -10.51 7.20 -18.48
CA SER A 13 -9.90 6.75 -19.75
C SER A 13 -8.39 7.02 -19.86
N GLY A 14 -7.64 6.88 -18.75
CA GLY A 14 -6.26 7.38 -18.68
C GLY A 14 -5.21 6.45 -18.09
N ILE A 15 -5.58 5.28 -17.59
CA ILE A 15 -4.61 4.35 -17.00
C ILE A 15 -4.79 2.98 -17.66
N ASN A 16 -3.91 2.64 -18.59
CA ASN A 16 -3.78 1.25 -19.04
C ASN A 16 -3.16 0.44 -17.90
N VAL A 17 -4.02 -0.03 -17.00
CA VAL A 17 -3.67 -0.97 -15.94
C VAL A 17 -3.59 -2.37 -16.53
N ASN A 18 -2.59 -2.64 -17.38
CA ASN A 18 -2.15 -4.02 -17.60
C ASN A 18 -1.41 -4.50 -16.33
N LEU A 19 -2.11 -4.51 -15.20
CA LEU A 19 -1.62 -5.17 -14.00
C LEU A 19 -1.83 -6.67 -14.20
N PRO A 20 -0.80 -7.51 -14.00
CA PRO A 20 -1.01 -8.93 -13.97
C PRO A 20 -2.05 -9.24 -12.88
N ILE A 21 -3.18 -9.83 -13.28
CA ILE A 21 -4.19 -10.33 -12.35
C ILE A 21 -3.58 -11.57 -11.71
N VAL A 22 -2.94 -11.37 -10.55
CA VAL A 22 -2.39 -12.44 -9.74
C VAL A 22 -3.56 -13.20 -9.14
N ASP A 23 -3.70 -14.48 -9.48
CA ASP A 23 -4.62 -15.37 -8.80
C ASP A 23 -4.14 -15.59 -7.35
N VAL A 24 -4.92 -15.07 -6.42
CA VAL A 24 -4.67 -15.14 -4.97
C VAL A 24 -5.47 -16.26 -4.29
N SER A 25 -6.20 -17.08 -5.05
CA SER A 25 -7.04 -18.15 -4.51
C SER A 25 -6.23 -19.20 -3.72
N GLY A 26 -4.98 -19.45 -4.13
CA GLY A 26 -4.04 -20.35 -3.45
C GLY A 26 -3.16 -19.69 -2.39
N ALA A 27 -3.30 -18.39 -2.13
CA ALA A 27 -2.46 -17.70 -1.16
C ALA A 27 -2.76 -18.19 0.26
N PRO A 28 -1.74 -18.50 1.09
CA PRO A 28 -1.97 -18.90 2.46
C PRO A 28 -2.70 -17.79 3.22
N LEU A 29 -3.80 -18.14 3.92
CA LEU A 29 -4.51 -17.16 4.74
C LEU A 29 -3.55 -16.54 5.76
N PRO A 30 -3.63 -15.23 6.00
CA PRO A 30 -2.80 -14.58 7.00
C PRO A 30 -3.07 -15.21 8.36
N THR A 31 -2.02 -15.72 8.99
CA THR A 31 -2.08 -16.31 10.33
C THR A 31 -2.47 -15.25 11.37
N ALA A 32 -3.00 -15.68 12.52
CA ALA A 32 -3.37 -14.77 13.61
C ALA A 32 -2.19 -13.90 14.09
N SER A 33 -0.96 -14.40 14.03
CA SER A 33 0.26 -13.63 14.30
C SER A 33 0.49 -12.51 13.27
N THR A 34 0.26 -12.79 11.99
CA THR A 34 0.34 -11.82 10.89
C THR A 34 -0.70 -10.71 11.07
N LEU A 35 -1.94 -11.09 11.42
CA LEU A 35 -3.02 -10.12 11.64
C LEU A 35 -2.74 -9.22 12.85
N ARG A 36 -2.21 -9.80 13.93
CA ARG A 36 -1.87 -9.09 15.17
C ARG A 36 -0.69 -8.14 14.98
N GLY A 37 0.31 -8.54 14.19
CA GLY A 37 1.43 -7.67 13.79
C GLY A 37 0.97 -6.47 12.96
N ARG A 38 -0.02 -6.65 12.09
CA ARG A 38 -0.64 -5.56 11.32
C ARG A 38 -1.48 -4.62 12.19
N ARG A 39 -2.17 -5.14 13.21
CA ARG A 39 -3.02 -4.32 14.10
C ARG A 39 -2.25 -3.44 15.09
N CYS A 40 -0.96 -3.73 15.32
CA CYS A 40 -0.17 -3.00 16.31
C CYS A 40 0.44 -1.71 15.71
N VAL A 41 -0.10 -0.56 16.11
CA VAL A 41 0.35 0.78 15.66
C VAL A 41 1.82 1.03 16.02
N LEU A 42 2.28 0.54 17.17
CA LEU A 42 3.68 0.69 17.58
C LEU A 42 4.64 -0.07 16.65
N ILE A 43 4.25 -1.26 16.17
CA ILE A 43 5.05 -2.03 15.21
C ILE A 43 5.09 -1.31 13.86
N GLN A 44 3.97 -0.74 13.42
CA GLN A 44 3.93 0.06 12.19
C GLN A 44 4.78 1.33 12.30
N LEU A 45 4.71 2.03 13.45
CA LEU A 45 5.51 3.23 13.71
C LEU A 45 7.01 2.90 13.75
N GLY A 46 7.40 1.78 14.38
CA GLY A 46 8.78 1.31 14.35
C GLY A 46 9.27 1.05 12.92
N LYS A 47 8.48 0.35 12.09
CA LYS A 47 8.82 0.13 10.67
C LYS A 47 8.91 1.43 9.88
N PHE A 48 8.03 2.39 10.16
CA PHE A 48 8.05 3.72 9.54
C PHE A 48 9.34 4.46 9.91
N ILE A 49 9.68 4.54 11.19
CA ILE A 49 10.89 5.22 11.67
C ILE A 49 12.14 4.58 11.05
N VAL A 50 12.27 3.25 11.07
CA VAL A 50 13.42 2.54 10.50
C VAL A 50 13.57 2.81 9.01
N SER A 51 12.46 2.81 8.26
CA SER A 51 12.49 3.06 6.81
C SER A 51 12.93 4.50 6.51
N ASN A 52 12.38 5.48 7.24
CA ASN A 52 12.75 6.89 7.09
C ASN A 52 14.18 7.16 7.55
N LEU A 53 14.66 6.51 8.61
CA LEU A 53 16.02 6.64 9.09
C LEU A 53 17.02 6.09 8.07
N ARG A 54 16.73 4.95 7.44
CA ARG A 54 17.58 4.40 6.37
C ARG A 54 17.66 5.36 5.19
N LEU A 55 16.54 5.97 4.80
CA LEU A 55 16.51 6.98 3.75
C LEU A 55 17.31 8.23 4.16
N ALA A 56 17.13 8.72 5.39
CA ALA A 56 17.89 9.84 5.92
C ALA A 56 19.40 9.54 5.96
N LEU A 57 19.81 8.31 6.30
CA LEU A 57 21.21 7.91 6.25
C LEU A 57 21.74 7.79 4.81
N MET A 58 20.94 7.39 3.83
CA MET A 58 21.33 7.44 2.42
C MET A 58 21.49 8.88 1.93
N VAL A 59 20.61 9.79 2.33
CA VAL A 59 20.61 11.19 1.88
C VAL A 59 21.68 12.02 2.61
N PHE A 60 21.79 11.88 3.92
CA PHE A 60 22.63 12.71 4.79
C PHE A 60 23.91 12.00 5.28
N GLY A 61 23.91 10.66 5.32
CA GLY A 61 25.05 9.86 5.78
C GLY A 61 26.12 9.60 4.72
N GLY A 62 25.89 10.02 3.46
CA GLY A 62 26.85 9.92 2.35
C GLY A 62 28.05 10.87 2.44
N LYS A 63 28.35 11.45 3.62
CA LYS A 63 29.47 12.37 3.81
C LYS A 63 30.43 11.86 4.89
N LYS A 64 31.30 10.94 4.48
CA LYS A 64 32.63 10.74 5.06
C LYS A 64 33.61 10.78 3.90
N HIS A 65 34.16 11.98 3.69
CA HIS A 65 35.37 12.22 2.92
C HIS A 65 36.55 12.18 3.88
#